data_AF-A0A401GAX2-F1
#
_entry.id   AF-A0A401GAX2-F1
#
_cell.length_a   1.000
_cell.length_b   1.000
_cell.length_c   1.000
_cell.angle_alpha   90.00
_cell.angle_beta   90.00
_cell.angle_gamma   90.00
#
_symmetry.space_group_name_H-M   'P 1'
#
loop_
_entity.id
_entity.type
_entity.pdbx_description
1 polymer ?
#
loop_
_entity_poly.entity_id
_entity_poly.type
_entity_poly.pdbx_seq_one_letter_code
_entity_poly.pdbx_strand_id
1 'polypeptide(L)'
;MQHPRLSSTRMFHAMPCPSPSRASPTAASARAYTTGASSKPALSRHAHFYSDLVPGMIPIALLGSAIYLGARLLQSNLAHEKYLEESRARVRELEAEVEALRNQQTQAQYAISDATHVRDTHATDAKSRSWWPWW
;
A
#
# COMPACT_ATOMS: atom_id res chain seq x y z
N MET A 1 -0.41 -24.76 -18.13
CA MET A 1 0.74 -23.85 -18.29
C MET A 1 0.70 -23.27 -19.69
N GLN A 2 0.39 -21.98 -19.83
CA GLN A 2 0.63 -21.19 -21.05
C GLN A 2 0.26 -19.72 -20.75
N HIS A 3 1.28 -18.87 -20.67
CA HIS A 3 1.14 -17.42 -20.66
C HIS A 3 1.25 -16.89 -22.10
N PRO A 4 0.45 -15.90 -22.48
CA PRO A 4 0.86 -14.95 -23.52
C PRO A 4 1.30 -13.63 -22.90
N ARG A 5 2.60 -13.36 -22.99
CA ARG A 5 3.15 -12.00 -22.99
C ARG A 5 2.77 -11.34 -24.31
N LEU A 6 2.22 -10.13 -24.26
CA LEU A 6 2.22 -9.22 -25.41
C LEU A 6 2.68 -7.83 -24.96
N SER A 7 3.88 -7.52 -25.44
CA SER A 7 4.50 -6.22 -25.60
C SER A 7 3.54 -5.20 -26.21
N SER A 8 3.56 -3.95 -25.73
CA SER A 8 3.24 -2.83 -26.63
C SER A 8 3.86 -1.53 -26.14
N THR A 9 5.06 -1.32 -26.65
CA THR A 9 5.78 -0.06 -26.86
C THR A 9 4.83 1.08 -27.20
N ARG A 10 4.57 2.00 -26.26
CA ARG A 10 4.01 3.31 -26.60
C ARG A 10 5.13 4.20 -27.11
N MET A 11 5.11 4.38 -28.43
CA MET A 11 5.92 5.33 -29.16
C MET A 11 5.61 6.76 -28.70
N PHE A 12 6.67 7.50 -28.38
CA PHE A 12 6.64 8.94 -28.18
C PHE A 12 6.38 9.62 -29.53
N HIS A 13 5.20 10.22 -29.70
CA HIS A 13 4.97 11.16 -30.79
C HIS A 13 5.53 12.53 -30.39
N ALA A 14 6.74 12.82 -30.87
CA ALA A 14 7.27 14.17 -30.94
C ALA A 14 6.58 14.90 -32.09
N MET A 15 5.84 15.98 -31.80
CA MET A 15 5.38 16.92 -32.81
C MET A 15 6.45 17.98 -33.07
N PRO A 16 6.78 18.29 -34.34
CA PRO A 16 7.72 19.35 -34.69
C PRO A 16 7.05 20.74 -34.61
N CYS A 17 7.71 21.66 -33.90
CA CYS A 17 7.35 23.07 -33.84
C CYS A 17 7.60 23.77 -35.20
N PRO A 18 6.74 24.70 -35.64
CA PRO A 18 7.01 25.56 -36.78
C PRO A 18 7.99 26.69 -36.41
N SER A 19 9.06 26.77 -37.19
CA SER A 19 10.07 27.82 -37.21
C SER A 19 9.61 29.07 -37.99
N PRO A 20 9.71 30.28 -37.43
CA PRO A 20 9.80 31.49 -38.24
C PRO A 20 11.27 31.84 -38.51
N SER A 21 11.67 31.64 -39.77
CA SER A 21 12.84 32.26 -40.37
C SER A 21 12.53 33.73 -40.63
N ARG A 22 13.29 34.65 -40.02
CA ARG A 22 13.53 35.97 -40.64
C ARG A 22 14.89 36.51 -40.22
N ALA A 23 15.83 36.46 -41.17
CA ALA A 23 17.10 37.13 -41.11
C ALA A 23 16.92 38.66 -41.15
N SER A 24 17.76 39.37 -40.40
CA SER A 24 18.55 40.50 -40.91
C SER A 24 19.71 40.77 -39.94
N PRO A 25 20.96 40.81 -40.43
CA PRO A 25 22.14 41.12 -39.64
C PRO A 25 22.43 42.62 -39.73
N THR A 26 22.73 43.28 -38.62
CA THR A 26 23.60 44.47 -38.63
C THR A 26 24.08 44.83 -37.23
N ALA A 27 25.35 45.23 -37.19
CA ALA A 27 26.05 45.90 -36.10
C ALA A 27 26.45 45.04 -34.90
N ALA A 28 27.61 44.41 -35.05
CA ALA A 28 28.57 44.32 -33.96
C ALA A 28 28.81 45.73 -33.36
N SER A 29 28.33 45.95 -32.14
CA SER A 29 28.90 46.94 -31.24
C SER A 29 29.43 46.20 -30.02
N ALA A 30 30.61 45.62 -30.21
CA ALA A 30 31.44 45.20 -29.10
C ALA A 30 32.02 46.46 -28.45
N ARG A 31 31.50 46.83 -27.27
CA ARG A 31 32.23 47.45 -26.16
C ARG A 31 31.28 47.72 -24.99
N ALA A 32 31.32 46.86 -23.99
CA ALA A 32 30.92 47.20 -22.63
C ALA A 32 31.96 46.63 -21.66
N TYR A 33 33.14 47.27 -21.63
CA TYR A 33 34.03 47.17 -20.47
C TYR A 33 33.56 48.22 -19.46
N THR A 34 32.65 47.83 -18.56
CA THR A 34 32.53 48.49 -17.25
C THR A 34 33.18 47.58 -16.23
N THR A 35 34.48 47.74 -16.10
CA THR A 35 35.22 47.36 -14.90
C THR A 35 34.67 48.17 -13.72
N GLY A 36 34.19 47.48 -12.69
CA GLY A 36 33.98 48.07 -11.36
C GLY A 36 32.54 48.47 -11.03
N ALA A 37 31.70 47.49 -10.74
CA ALA A 37 30.71 47.58 -9.66
C ALA A 37 30.17 46.18 -9.40
N SER A 38 30.01 45.81 -8.14
CA SER A 38 29.28 44.63 -7.69
C SER A 38 27.78 44.75 -8.00
N SER A 39 27.41 44.93 -9.27
CA SER A 39 26.03 44.96 -9.70
C SER A 39 25.51 43.52 -9.75
N LYS A 40 24.77 43.14 -8.71
CA LYS A 40 23.90 41.96 -8.77
C LYS A 40 23.13 42.00 -10.10
N PRO A 41 23.04 40.89 -10.86
CA PRO A 41 22.28 40.88 -12.10
C PRO A 41 20.87 41.42 -11.80
N ALA A 42 20.46 42.48 -12.49
CA ALA A 42 19.15 43.07 -12.29
C ALA A 42 18.10 41.98 -12.49
N LEU A 43 17.43 41.56 -11.40
CA LEU A 43 16.41 40.54 -11.48
C LEU A 43 15.34 41.01 -12.47
N SER A 44 14.97 40.12 -13.40
CA SER A 44 13.83 40.32 -14.30
C SER A 44 12.61 40.74 -13.48
N ARG A 45 11.78 41.67 -14.00
CA ARG A 45 10.52 42.09 -13.35
C ARG A 45 9.65 40.89 -12.95
N HIS A 46 9.70 39.80 -13.72
CA HIS A 46 9.01 38.56 -13.39
C HIS A 46 9.61 37.83 -12.19
N ALA A 47 10.93 37.83 -12.05
CA ALA A 47 11.59 37.21 -10.89
C ALA A 47 11.28 37.97 -9.60
N HIS A 48 11.17 39.31 -9.66
CA HIS A 48 10.72 40.12 -8.53
C HIS A 48 9.26 39.83 -8.13
N PHE A 49 8.39 39.61 -9.12
CA PHE A 49 7.01 39.23 -8.88
C PHE A 49 6.88 37.87 -8.16
N TYR A 50 7.67 36.87 -8.56
CA TYR A 50 7.68 35.57 -7.88
C TYR A 50 8.37 35.62 -6.51
N SER A 51 9.43 36.43 -6.33
CA SER A 51 10.11 36.54 -5.04
C SER A 51 9.21 37.14 -3.96
N ASP A 52 8.27 38.00 -4.33
CA ASP A 52 7.33 38.62 -3.39
C ASP A 52 6.12 37.70 -3.12
N LEU A 53 5.70 36.90 -4.12
CA LEU A 53 4.54 36.02 -4.02
C LEU A 53 4.83 34.68 -3.33
N VAL A 54 5.99 34.07 -3.60
CA VAL A 54 6.34 32.73 -3.08
C VAL A 54 6.36 32.68 -1.54
N PRO A 55 6.94 33.65 -0.81
CA PRO A 55 6.94 33.64 0.65
C PRO A 55 5.53 33.65 1.25
N GLY A 56 4.57 34.30 0.59
CA GLY A 56 3.16 34.32 1.00
C GLY A 56 2.43 32.99 0.77
N MET A 57 2.91 32.17 -0.16
CA MET A 57 2.34 30.86 -0.47
C MET A 57 2.81 29.73 0.45
N ILE A 58 4.03 29.84 1.00
CA ILE A 58 4.62 28.85 1.93
C ILE A 58 3.67 28.50 3.10
N PRO A 59 3.11 29.46 3.87
CA PRO A 59 2.24 29.11 5.00
C PRO A 59 0.96 28.39 4.56
N ILE A 60 0.40 28.74 3.40
CA ILE A 60 -0.81 28.09 2.86
C ILE A 60 -0.51 26.65 2.47
N ALA A 61 0.63 26.40 1.82
CA ALA A 61 1.07 25.06 1.46
C ALA A 61 1.34 24.20 2.71
N LEU A 62 1.99 24.76 3.72
CA LEU A 62 2.22 24.07 5.00
C LEU A 62 0.89 23.73 5.69
N LEU A 63 -0.03 24.68 5.77
CA LEU A 63 -1.34 24.46 6.39
C LEU A 63 -2.14 23.38 5.64
N GLY A 64 -2.17 23.45 4.31
CA GLY A 64 -2.84 22.44 3.47
C GLY A 64 -2.23 21.05 3.67
N SER A 65 -0.89 20.96 3.74
CA SER A 65 -0.21 19.68 4.00
C SER A 65 -0.54 19.14 5.39
N ALA A 66 -0.58 19.98 6.43
CA ALA A 66 -0.90 19.56 7.79
C ALA A 66 -2.33 19.01 7.89
N ILE A 67 -3.31 19.69 7.28
CA ILE A 67 -4.71 19.25 7.23
C ILE A 67 -4.81 17.93 6.46
N TYR A 68 -4.15 17.82 5.30
CA TYR A 68 -4.15 16.61 4.49
C TYR A 68 -3.57 15.41 5.24
N LEU A 69 -2.39 15.58 5.88
CA LEU A 69 -1.77 14.53 6.69
C LEU A 69 -2.67 14.14 7.86
N GLY A 70 -3.28 15.11 8.55
CA GLY A 70 -4.20 14.85 9.66
C GLY A 70 -5.42 14.04 9.23
N ALA A 71 -6.08 14.46 8.14
CA ALA A 71 -7.21 13.75 7.57
C ALA A 71 -6.81 12.33 7.10
N ARG A 72 -5.63 12.19 6.49
CA ARG A 72 -5.11 10.90 6.05
C ARG A 72 -4.82 9.95 7.21
N LEU A 73 -4.27 10.47 8.31
CA LEU A 73 -4.02 9.69 9.53
C LEU A 73 -5.34 9.19 10.11
N LEU A 74 -6.33 10.06 10.20
CA LEU A 74 -7.65 9.73 10.72
C LEU A 74 -8.33 8.65 9.87
N GLN A 75 -8.28 8.80 8.54
CA GLN A 75 -8.77 7.79 7.61
C GLN A 75 -8.08 6.43 7.80
N SER A 76 -6.75 6.44 7.96
CA SER A 76 -5.98 5.20 8.16
C SER A 76 -6.32 4.50 9.47
N ASN A 77 -6.56 5.28 10.53
CA ASN A 77 -6.91 4.75 11.84
C ASN A 77 -8.30 4.11 11.83
N LEU A 78 -9.29 4.80 11.26
CA LEU A 78 -10.64 4.26 11.09
C LEU A 78 -10.66 3.00 10.22
N ALA A 79 -9.85 2.97 9.15
CA ALA A 79 -9.73 1.79 8.31
C ALA A 79 -9.12 0.60 9.07
N HIS A 80 -8.16 0.87 9.97
CA HIS A 80 -7.53 -0.15 10.79
C HIS A 80 -8.47 -0.72 11.84
N GLU A 81 -9.22 0.12 12.55
CA GLU A 81 -10.21 -0.33 13.52
C GLU A 81 -11.28 -1.21 12.88
N LYS A 82 -11.80 -0.80 11.73
CA LYS A 82 -12.75 -1.61 10.95
C LYS A 82 -12.17 -2.96 10.55
N TYR A 83 -10.91 -2.99 10.10
CA TYR A 83 -10.24 -4.23 9.72
C TYR A 83 -10.05 -5.17 10.92
N LEU A 84 -9.72 -4.63 12.10
CA LEU A 84 -9.60 -5.42 13.32
C LEU A 84 -10.95 -5.99 13.75
N GLU A 85 -12.02 -5.22 13.62
CA GLU A 85 -13.37 -5.68 13.91
C GLU A 85 -13.80 -6.82 12.99
N GLU A 86 -13.59 -6.68 11.67
CA GLU A 86 -13.90 -7.72 10.70
C GLU A 86 -13.07 -8.99 10.94
N SER A 87 -11.78 -8.83 11.26
CA SER A 87 -10.90 -9.96 11.56
C SER A 87 -11.33 -10.70 12.82
N ARG A 88 -11.73 -9.97 13.88
CA ARG A 88 -12.27 -10.57 15.11
C ARG A 88 -13.58 -11.30 14.85
N ALA A 89 -14.46 -10.75 14.00
CA ALA A 89 -15.70 -11.41 13.63
C ALA A 89 -15.43 -12.75 12.93
N ARG A 90 -14.50 -12.78 11.96
CA ARG A 90 -14.10 -14.03 11.26
C ARG A 90 -13.45 -15.04 12.18
N VAL A 91 -12.60 -14.59 13.10
CA VAL A 91 -11.98 -15.50 14.09
C VAL A 91 -13.07 -16.13 14.97
N ARG A 92 -14.04 -15.36 15.44
CA ARG A 92 -15.13 -15.87 16.27
C ARG A 92 -16.01 -16.88 15.52
N GLU A 93 -16.26 -16.66 14.23
CA GLU A 93 -16.97 -17.61 13.37
C GLU A 93 -16.21 -18.94 13.28
N LEU A 94 -14.90 -18.88 12.96
CA LEU A 94 -14.05 -20.07 12.89
C LEU A 94 -13.91 -20.78 14.23
N GLU A 95 -13.83 -20.04 15.33
CA GLU A 95 -13.83 -20.61 16.68
C GLU A 95 -15.12 -21.38 16.96
N ALA A 96 -16.28 -20.85 16.55
CA ALA A 96 -17.56 -21.52 16.71
C ALA A 96 -17.64 -22.81 15.86
N GLU A 97 -17.13 -22.79 14.64
CA GLU A 97 -17.04 -23.99 13.79
C GLU A 97 -16.13 -25.06 14.40
N VAL A 98 -14.95 -24.66 14.90
CA VAL A 98 -14.02 -25.57 15.56
C VAL A 98 -14.65 -26.18 16.82
N GLU A 99 -15.34 -25.37 17.62
CA GLU A 99 -16.06 -25.85 18.79
C GLU A 99 -17.16 -26.84 18.42
N ALA A 100 -17.95 -26.56 17.39
CA ALA A 100 -18.97 -27.48 16.88
C ALA A 100 -18.37 -28.82 16.44
N LEU A 101 -17.26 -28.80 15.70
CA LEU A 101 -16.56 -30.02 15.27
C LEU A 101 -15.97 -30.81 16.45
N ARG A 102 -15.39 -30.12 17.44
CA ARG A 102 -14.89 -30.77 18.67
C ARG A 102 -16.01 -31.40 19.47
N ASN A 103 -17.16 -30.74 19.57
CA ASN A 103 -18.33 -31.28 20.25
C ASN A 103 -18.86 -32.52 19.53
N GLN A 104 -18.91 -32.52 18.19
CA GLN A 104 -19.28 -33.71 17.40
C GLN A 104 -18.31 -34.87 17.60
N GLN A 105 -16.99 -34.62 17.57
CA GLN A 105 -15.98 -35.65 17.81
C GLN A 105 -16.08 -36.23 19.23
N THR A 106 -16.28 -35.35 20.21
CA THR A 106 -16.43 -35.73 21.62
C THR A 106 -17.67 -36.60 21.82
N GLN A 107 -18.82 -36.21 21.23
CA GLN A 107 -20.04 -37.03 21.25
C GLN A 107 -19.84 -38.39 20.56
N ALA A 108 -19.17 -38.43 19.41
CA ALA A 108 -18.85 -39.67 18.73
C ALA A 108 -17.94 -40.58 19.59
N GLN A 109 -16.94 -40.03 20.28
CA GLN A 109 -16.08 -40.77 21.19
C GLN A 109 -16.83 -41.34 22.40
N TYR A 110 -17.72 -40.56 23.02
CA TYR A 110 -18.57 -41.06 24.10
C TYR A 110 -19.50 -42.19 23.62
N ALA A 111 -20.12 -42.05 22.45
CA ALA A 111 -20.98 -43.10 21.88
C ALA A 111 -20.23 -44.40 21.58
N ILE A 112 -18.98 -44.31 21.10
CA ILE A 112 -18.12 -45.49 20.90
C ILE A 112 -17.77 -46.15 22.24
N SER A 113 -17.45 -45.34 23.26
CA SER A 113 -17.06 -45.84 24.59
C SER A 113 -18.19 -46.60 25.27
N ASP A 114 -19.43 -46.10 25.16
CA ASP A 114 -20.63 -46.79 25.66
C ASP A 114 -20.88 -48.11 24.91
N ALA A 115 -20.70 -48.12 23.59
CA ALA A 115 -20.84 -49.32 22.77
C ALA A 115 -19.78 -50.39 23.08
N THR A 116 -18.55 -49.99 23.46
CA THR A 116 -17.51 -50.92 23.91
C THR A 116 -17.75 -51.43 25.33
N HIS A 117 -18.20 -50.58 26.26
CA HIS A 117 -18.46 -50.99 27.66
C HIS A 117 -19.58 -52.03 27.78
N VAL A 118 -20.61 -51.97 26.92
CA VAL A 118 -21.67 -53.00 26.88
C VAL A 118 -21.17 -54.32 26.29
N ARG A 119 -20.16 -54.28 25.41
CA ARG A 119 -19.65 -55.45 24.69
C ARG A 119 -18.64 -56.29 25.51
N ASP A 120 -18.05 -55.70 26.55
CA ASP A 120 -17.03 -56.36 27.39
C ASP A 120 -17.60 -57.32 28.45
N THR A 121 -18.93 -57.42 28.60
CA THR A 121 -19.54 -58.45 29.46
C THR A 121 -19.56 -59.86 28.82
N HIS A 122 -19.05 -60.02 27.59
CA HIS A 122 -19.00 -61.31 26.90
C HIS A 122 -17.68 -61.68 26.21
N ALA A 123 -16.59 -60.91 26.39
CA ALA A 123 -15.31 -61.21 25.75
C ALA A 123 -14.19 -61.37 26.80
N THR A 124 -14.00 -62.60 27.24
CA THR A 124 -12.80 -63.05 27.93
C THR A 124 -11.57 -62.84 27.05
N ASP A 125 -10.56 -62.16 27.61
CA ASP A 125 -9.13 -62.41 27.45
C ASP A 125 -8.58 -62.54 26.01
N ALA A 126 -8.14 -61.42 25.42
CA ALA A 126 -7.20 -61.45 24.30
C ALA A 126 -6.27 -60.23 24.31
N LYS A 127 -5.16 -60.40 25.03
CA LYS A 127 -3.92 -59.62 25.05
C LYS A 127 -3.40 -59.30 23.63
N SER A 128 -3.54 -58.06 23.17
CA SER A 128 -2.91 -57.56 21.94
C SER A 128 -2.54 -56.08 22.12
N ARG A 129 -1.37 -55.80 22.71
CA ARG A 129 -0.13 -55.42 22.02
C ARG A 129 -0.20 -54.05 21.33
N SER A 130 0.33 -53.09 22.08
CA SER A 130 0.72 -51.74 21.71
C SER A 130 1.56 -51.69 20.43
N TRP A 131 0.99 -51.05 19.42
CA TRP A 131 1.62 -50.57 18.19
C TRP A 131 0.84 -49.26 17.94
N TRP A 132 1.38 -48.08 18.22
CA TRP A 132 2.24 -47.35 17.30
C TRP A 132 3.12 -46.31 17.99
N PRO A 133 4.25 -45.92 17.35
CA PRO A 133 5.16 -44.91 17.83
C PRO A 133 4.99 -43.53 17.15
N TRP A 134 5.00 -42.47 17.96
CA TRP A 134 5.75 -41.20 17.79
C TRP A 134 5.90 -40.67 16.36
N TRP A 135 5.08 -39.67 16.03
CA TRP A 135 5.47 -38.40 15.38
C TRP A 135 4.65 -37.27 16.03
#